data_AF-A0A447X2J9-F1
#
_entry.id   AF-A0A447X2J9-F1
#
_cell.length_a   1.000
_cell.length_b   1.000
_cell.length_c   1.000
_cell.angle_alpha   90.00
_cell.angle_beta   90.00
_cell.angle_gamma   90.00
#
_symmetry.space_group_name_H-M   'P 1'
#
loop_
_entity.id
_entity.type
_entity.pdbx_description
1 polymer ?
#
loop_
_entity_poly.entity_id
_entity_poly.type
_entity_poly.pdbx_seq_one_letter_code
_entity_poly.pdbx_strand_id
1 'polypeptide(L)'
;MISDLAHIDLLIQRAGRLQRHIRDINGQLKRDGKDERSPPELLILAPVWDDSPGDEWFGSAMRNSAYVYPDHGRIWLTQRVLREQGAIQMPHAARLLIESVYGEDVAMPEGFARSEQEQVGKYYCDRAMAKSLS
;
A
#
# COMPACT_ATOMS: atom_id res chain seq x y z
N MET A 1 15.29 3.40 -0.08
CA MET A 1 14.57 2.76 -1.20
C MET A 1 13.52 3.74 -1.68
N ILE A 2 13.26 3.79 -2.99
CA ILE A 2 12.22 4.63 -3.57
C ILE A 2 11.17 3.70 -4.17
N SER A 3 9.89 4.02 -3.99
CA SER A 3 8.77 3.26 -4.53
C SER A 3 7.65 4.21 -4.96
N ASP A 4 6.95 3.87 -6.03
CA ASP A 4 5.63 4.45 -6.28
C ASP A 4 4.65 4.01 -5.18
N LEU A 5 3.65 4.85 -4.91
CA LEU A 5 2.49 4.49 -4.12
C LEU A 5 1.83 3.25 -4.74
N ALA A 6 1.57 2.28 -3.89
CA ALA A 6 0.96 1.00 -4.23
C ALA A 6 0.13 0.56 -3.03
N HIS A 7 -0.56 -0.57 -3.16
CA HIS A 7 -1.22 -1.20 -2.04
C HIS A 7 -0.27 -1.45 -0.85
N ILE A 8 -0.81 -1.34 0.37
CA ILE A 8 -0.04 -1.36 1.61
C ILE A 8 0.74 -2.65 1.81
N ASP A 9 0.18 -3.79 1.42
CA ASP A 9 0.81 -5.10 1.48
C ASP A 9 2.05 -5.19 0.58
N LEU A 10 1.97 -4.66 -0.64
CA LEU A 10 3.10 -4.56 -1.57
C LEU A 10 4.20 -3.64 -1.03
N LEU A 11 3.82 -2.52 -0.41
CA LEU A 11 4.79 -1.62 0.23
C LEU A 11 5.49 -2.29 1.42
N ILE A 12 4.76 -3.05 2.25
CA ILE A 12 5.34 -3.86 3.33
C ILE A 12 6.31 -4.90 2.77
N GLN A 13 5.94 -5.61 1.71
CA GLN A 13 6.81 -6.60 1.08
C GLN A 13 8.08 -5.98 0.51
N ARG A 14 7.97 -4.82 -0.14
CA ARG A 14 9.13 -4.04 -0.63
C ARG A 14 9.99 -3.59 0.54
N ALA A 15 9.38 -3.06 1.61
CA ALA A 15 10.08 -2.63 2.81
C ALA A 15 10.81 -3.79 3.50
N GLY A 16 10.31 -5.02 3.41
CA GLY A 16 11.01 -6.22 3.89
C GLY A 16 12.34 -6.52 3.18
N ARG A 17 12.66 -5.84 2.07
CA ARG A 17 13.96 -5.90 1.40
C ARG A 17 14.93 -4.81 1.90
N LEU A 18 14.44 -3.76 2.55
CA LEU A 18 15.28 -2.72 3.15
C LEU A 18 16.02 -3.30 4.35
N GLN A 19 17.36 -3.22 4.29
CA GLN A 19 18.24 -3.67 5.39
C GLN A 19 17.92 -5.08 5.92
N ARG A 20 17.46 -5.98 5.04
CA ARG A 20 17.08 -7.36 5.38
C ARG A 20 18.16 -8.14 6.14
N HIS A 21 19.43 -7.81 5.90
CA HIS A 21 20.57 -8.40 6.57
C HIS A 21 21.28 -7.35 7.41
N ILE A 22 21.49 -7.68 8.67
CA ILE A 22 22.17 -6.88 9.68
C ILE A 22 23.61 -6.63 9.23
N ARG A 23 24.03 -5.37 9.22
CA ARG A 23 25.41 -4.99 8.88
C ARG A 23 26.00 -4.03 9.90
N ASP A 24 27.33 -3.99 9.95
CA ASP A 24 28.09 -3.01 10.73
C ASP A 24 28.10 -1.64 10.03
N ILE A 25 28.70 -0.64 10.68
CA ILE A 25 28.84 0.72 10.14
C ILE A 25 29.61 0.78 8.80
N ASN A 26 30.47 -0.22 8.53
CA ASN A 26 31.25 -0.35 7.30
C ASN A 26 30.53 -1.16 6.21
N GLY A 27 29.32 -1.65 6.49
CA GLY A 27 28.50 -2.44 5.57
C GLY A 27 28.88 -3.92 5.50
N GLN A 28 29.71 -4.44 6.41
CA GLN A 28 30.01 -5.87 6.51
C GLN A 28 28.86 -6.64 7.19
N LEU A 29 28.64 -7.88 6.77
CA LEU A 29 27.56 -8.72 7.31
C LEU A 29 27.84 -9.06 8.78
N LYS A 30 26.86 -8.79 9.65
CA LYS A 30 26.86 -9.24 11.04
C LYS A 30 25.98 -10.46 11.20
N ARG A 31 26.31 -11.31 12.18
CA ARG A 31 25.53 -12.51 12.53
C ARG A 31 24.49 -12.24 13.61
N ASP A 32 24.73 -11.24 14.45
CA ASP A 32 23.92 -10.92 15.62
C ASP A 32 23.95 -9.40 15.94
N GLY A 33 23.17 -9.01 16.94
CA GLY A 33 23.03 -7.62 17.38
C GLY A 33 22.05 -6.81 16.53
N LYS A 34 22.21 -5.48 16.56
CA LYS A 34 21.42 -4.53 15.75
C LYS A 34 22.21 -4.10 14.51
N ASP A 35 21.47 -3.66 13.50
CA ASP A 35 22.08 -2.98 12.35
C ASP A 35 22.68 -1.66 12.83
N GLU A 36 23.89 -1.37 12.37
CA GLU A 36 24.64 -0.17 12.78
C GLU A 36 24.61 0.92 11.70
N ARG A 37 24.00 0.66 10.55
CA ARG A 37 23.77 1.68 9.54
C ARG A 37 22.66 2.61 9.99
N SER A 38 22.58 3.78 9.36
CA SER A 38 21.44 4.69 9.54
C SER A 38 20.11 3.99 9.30
N PRO A 39 19.03 4.39 9.99
CA PRO A 39 17.71 3.78 9.81
C PRO A 39 17.28 3.70 8.33
N PRO A 40 16.59 2.62 7.92
CA PRO A 40 16.19 2.45 6.54
C PRO A 40 15.09 3.46 6.16
N GLU A 41 15.30 4.19 5.07
CA GLU A 41 14.30 5.12 4.54
C GLU A 41 13.59 4.53 3.32
N LEU A 42 12.26 4.63 3.33
CA LEU A 42 11.39 4.34 2.19
C LEU A 42 10.74 5.65 1.74
N LEU A 43 11.19 6.17 0.60
CA LEU A 43 10.57 7.34 -0.04
C LEU A 43 9.47 6.87 -0.99
N ILE A 44 8.26 7.39 -0.78
CA ILE A 44 7.09 7.03 -1.57
C ILE A 44 6.72 8.19 -2.47
N LEU A 45 6.73 7.97 -3.79
CA LEU A 45 6.14 8.89 -4.75
C LEU A 45 4.62 8.70 -4.73
N ALA A 46 3.89 9.75 -4.37
CA ALA A 46 2.43 9.70 -4.24
C ALA A 46 1.80 11.00 -4.77
N PRO A 47 0.50 10.99 -5.13
CA PRO A 47 -0.23 12.21 -5.42
C PRO A 47 -0.27 13.14 -4.19
N VAL A 48 -0.56 14.42 -4.44
CA VAL A 48 -0.85 15.36 -3.35
C VAL A 48 -2.05 14.85 -2.57
N TRP A 49 -1.95 14.85 -1.24
CA TRP A 49 -3.04 14.43 -0.36
C TRP A 49 -4.27 15.33 -0.54
N ASP A 50 -5.43 14.69 -0.56
CA ASP A 50 -6.74 15.35 -0.59
C ASP A 50 -7.69 14.57 0.32
N ASP A 51 -8.35 15.27 1.25
CA ASP A 51 -9.33 14.68 2.18
C ASP A 51 -10.66 14.35 1.50
N SER A 52 -10.91 14.91 0.30
CA SER A 52 -12.11 14.65 -0.50
C SER A 52 -11.74 14.41 -1.96
N PRO A 53 -10.98 13.32 -2.24
CA PRO A 53 -10.45 13.06 -3.57
C PRO A 53 -11.59 12.81 -4.57
N GLY A 54 -11.43 13.35 -5.79
CA GLY A 54 -12.23 12.95 -6.94
C GLY A 54 -11.81 11.59 -7.51
N ASP A 55 -12.59 11.05 -8.45
CA ASP A 55 -12.34 9.77 -9.13
C ASP A 55 -10.99 9.74 -9.89
N GLU A 56 -10.58 10.87 -10.46
CA GLU A 56 -9.31 11.01 -11.20
C GLU A 56 -8.08 11.30 -10.33
N TRP A 57 -8.21 11.30 -9.00
CA TRP A 57 -7.14 11.69 -8.07
C TRP A 57 -5.84 10.90 -8.28
N PHE A 58 -5.93 9.57 -8.46
CA PHE A 58 -4.76 8.74 -8.70
C PHE A 58 -4.34 8.71 -10.17
N GLY A 59 -5.31 8.59 -11.08
CA GLY A 59 -5.08 8.49 -12.53
C GLY A 59 -4.38 9.71 -13.14
N SER A 60 -4.74 10.91 -12.67
CA SER A 60 -4.16 12.16 -13.15
C SER A 60 -2.69 12.32 -12.74
N ALA A 61 -2.33 11.93 -11.51
CA ALA A 61 -0.98 12.07 -10.98
C ALA A 61 -0.06 10.90 -11.34
N MET A 62 -0.59 9.67 -11.44
CA MET A 62 0.20 8.44 -11.55
C MET A 62 -0.40 7.45 -12.56
N ARG A 63 -0.59 7.89 -13.82
CA ARG A 63 -1.27 7.13 -14.89
C ARG A 63 -0.84 5.66 -15.02
N ASN A 64 0.46 5.37 -14.99
CA ASN A 64 0.95 3.99 -15.14
C ASN A 64 0.58 3.12 -13.93
N SER A 65 0.69 3.67 -12.71
CA SER A 65 0.31 2.96 -11.49
C SER A 65 -1.20 2.79 -11.39
N ALA A 66 -1.98 3.77 -11.84
CA ALA A 66 -3.43 3.71 -11.90
C ALA A 66 -3.97 2.63 -12.86
N TYR A 67 -3.21 2.30 -13.91
CA TYR A 67 -3.53 1.17 -14.78
C TYR A 67 -3.28 -0.17 -14.07
N VAL A 68 -2.21 -0.29 -13.28
CA VAL A 68 -1.84 -1.51 -12.57
C VAL A 68 -2.75 -1.75 -11.35
N TYR A 69 -3.15 -0.68 -10.66
CA TYR A 69 -3.98 -0.71 -9.47
C TYR A 69 -5.32 -0.03 -9.78
N PRO A 70 -6.35 -0.77 -10.24
CA PRO A 70 -7.62 -0.17 -10.65
C PRO A 70 -8.52 0.24 -9.48
N ASP A 71 -8.23 -0.21 -8.26
CA ASP A 71 -8.93 0.21 -7.04
C ASP A 71 -8.23 1.42 -6.42
N HIS A 72 -8.58 2.61 -6.90
CA HIS A 72 -7.92 3.86 -6.49
C HIS A 72 -8.29 4.24 -5.05
N GLY A 73 -9.45 3.78 -4.56
CA GLY A 73 -9.86 3.94 -3.18
C GLY A 73 -8.91 3.26 -2.19
N ARG A 74 -8.51 2.01 -2.46
CA ARG A 74 -7.52 1.30 -1.61
C ARG A 74 -6.13 1.94 -1.68
N ILE A 75 -5.78 2.56 -2.80
CA ILE A 75 -4.54 3.33 -2.93
C ILE A 75 -4.60 4.60 -2.06
N TRP A 76 -5.71 5.33 -2.09
CA TRP A 76 -5.91 6.50 -1.21
C TRP A 76 -5.87 6.11 0.27
N LEU A 77 -6.55 5.03 0.66
CA LEU A 77 -6.51 4.49 2.03
C LEU A 77 -5.09 4.11 2.45
N THR A 78 -4.29 3.56 1.53
CA THR A 78 -2.88 3.27 1.78
C THR A 78 -2.10 4.54 2.09
N GLN A 79 -2.29 5.61 1.31
CA GLN A 79 -1.61 6.88 1.60
C GLN A 79 -2.08 7.47 2.94
N ARG A 80 -3.39 7.39 3.26
CA ARG A 80 -3.96 7.87 4.52
C ARG A 80 -3.25 7.24 5.72
N VAL A 81 -3.22 5.90 5.79
CA VAL A 81 -2.63 5.22 6.94
C VAL A 81 -1.11 5.45 7.02
N LEU A 82 -0.42 5.57 5.89
CA LEU A 82 1.03 5.89 5.90
C LEU A 82 1.30 7.28 6.45
N ARG A 83 0.44 8.27 6.16
CA ARG A 83 0.54 9.63 6.71
C ARG A 83 0.24 9.65 8.21
N GLU A 84 -0.78 8.92 8.65
CA GLU A 84 -1.16 8.82 10.07
C GLU A 84 -0.09 8.13 10.92
N GLN A 85 0.50 7.03 10.41
CA GLN A 85 1.49 6.25 11.15
C GLN A 85 2.90 6.85 11.07
N GLY A 86 3.24 7.54 9.98
CA GLY A 86 4.57 8.12 9.73
C GLY A 86 5.71 7.12 9.53
N ALA A 87 5.52 5.84 9.89
CA ALA A 87 6.49 4.77 9.70
C ALA A 87 5.81 3.40 9.58
N ILE A 88 6.43 2.49 8.82
CA ILE A 88 6.02 1.08 8.75
C ILE A 88 6.78 0.30 9.82
N GLN A 89 6.19 0.19 11.02
CA GLN A 89 6.81 -0.51 12.15
C GLN A 89 6.43 -1.99 12.17
N MET A 90 7.31 -2.86 11.67
CA MET A 90 7.07 -4.30 11.70
C MET A 90 7.63 -4.95 12.97
N PRO A 91 6.95 -5.97 13.55
CA PRO A 91 5.65 -6.51 13.15
C PRO A 91 4.45 -5.75 13.76
N HIS A 92 4.68 -4.85 14.73
CA HIS A 92 3.63 -4.26 15.57
C HIS A 92 2.51 -3.54 14.81
N ALA A 93 2.83 -2.79 13.76
CA ALA A 93 1.86 -2.05 12.95
C ALA A 93 1.24 -2.88 11.81
N ALA A 94 1.69 -4.13 11.58
CA ALA A 94 1.29 -4.91 10.41
C ALA A 94 -0.23 -5.06 10.30
N ARG A 95 -0.88 -5.44 11.40
CA ARG A 95 -2.34 -5.62 11.45
C ARG A 95 -3.07 -4.31 11.17
N LEU A 96 -2.67 -3.24 11.85
CA LEU A 96 -3.25 -1.90 11.68
C LEU A 96 -3.15 -1.44 10.22
N LEU A 97 -1.97 -1.57 9.60
CA LEU A 97 -1.74 -1.15 8.22
C LEU A 97 -2.65 -1.89 7.23
N ILE A 98 -2.82 -3.21 7.42
CA ILE A 98 -3.66 -4.04 6.56
C ILE A 98 -5.15 -3.76 6.79
N GLU A 99 -5.60 -3.76 8.04
CA GLU A 99 -7.01 -3.56 8.38
C GLU A 99 -7.49 -2.14 8.05
N SER A 100 -6.62 -1.12 8.13
CA SER A 100 -6.98 0.26 7.75
C SER A 100 -7.24 0.44 6.25
N VAL A 101 -6.76 -0.49 5.42
CA VAL A 101 -6.94 -0.46 3.97
C VAL A 101 -7.98 -1.47 3.52
N TYR A 102 -8.05 -2.66 4.12
CA TYR A 102 -8.88 -3.78 3.65
C TYR A 102 -9.99 -4.22 4.60
N GLY A 103 -10.10 -3.61 5.79
CA GLY A 103 -11.16 -3.92 6.74
C GLY A 103 -12.56 -3.66 6.18
N GLU A 104 -13.55 -4.36 6.71
CA GLU A 104 -14.95 -4.26 6.29
C GLU A 104 -15.55 -2.88 6.63
N ASP A 105 -15.16 -2.28 7.75
CA ASP A 105 -15.70 -1.00 8.25
C ASP A 105 -14.90 0.23 7.78
N VAL A 106 -14.04 0.08 6.77
CA VAL A 106 -13.21 1.19 6.30
C VAL A 106 -14.06 2.16 5.49
N ALA A 107 -14.16 3.41 5.97
CA ALA A 107 -14.84 4.47 5.24
C ALA A 107 -14.10 4.83 3.94
N MET A 108 -14.76 4.56 2.82
CA MET A 108 -14.32 4.95 1.48
C MET A 108 -14.80 6.38 1.15
N PRO A 109 -13.93 7.26 0.61
CA PRO A 109 -14.35 8.56 0.10
C PRO A 109 -15.41 8.44 -1.01
N GLU A 110 -16.37 9.36 -1.03
CA GLU A 110 -17.47 9.37 -2.01
C GLU A 110 -16.97 9.40 -3.47
N GLY A 111 -15.84 10.06 -3.73
CA GLY A 111 -15.22 10.11 -5.07
C GLY A 111 -14.83 8.74 -5.63
N PHE A 112 -14.69 7.72 -4.79
CA PHE A 112 -14.36 6.36 -5.21
C PHE A 112 -15.54 5.39 -5.17
N ALA A 113 -16.75 5.84 -4.79
CA ALA A 113 -17.93 4.97 -4.69
C ALA A 113 -18.24 4.23 -6.01
N ARG A 114 -18.02 4.88 -7.16
CA ARG A 114 -18.16 4.25 -8.48
C ARG A 114 -17.13 3.13 -8.68
N SER A 115 -15.84 3.41 -8.44
CA SER A 115 -14.77 2.43 -8.61
C SER A 115 -14.92 1.22 -7.69
N GLU A 116 -15.45 1.43 -6.48
CA GLU A 116 -15.75 0.37 -5.53
C GLU A 116 -16.87 -0.55 -6.07
N GLN A 117 -17.97 0.03 -6.55
CA GLN A 117 -19.07 -0.74 -7.14
C GLN A 117 -18.64 -1.56 -8.35
N GLU A 118 -17.80 -0.99 -9.23
CA GLU A 118 -17.24 -1.69 -10.39
C GLU A 118 -16.37 -2.89 -9.97
N GLN A 119 -15.52 -2.74 -8.94
CA GLN A 119 -14.70 -3.85 -8.45
C GLN A 119 -15.51 -4.93 -7.76
N VAL A 120 -16.52 -4.55 -6.96
CA VAL A 120 -17.45 -5.51 -6.35
C VAL A 120 -18.19 -6.29 -7.43
N GLY A 121 -18.66 -5.61 -8.47
CA GLY A 121 -19.29 -6.24 -9.64
C GLY A 121 -18.37 -7.25 -10.33
N LYS A 122 -17.12 -6.85 -10.60
CA LYS A 122 -16.11 -7.73 -11.19
C LYS A 122 -15.82 -8.95 -10.31
N TYR A 123 -15.65 -8.76 -9.01
CA TYR A 123 -15.42 -9.86 -8.05
C TYR A 123 -16.54 -10.91 -8.09
N TYR A 124 -17.80 -10.48 -8.11
CA TYR A 124 -18.92 -11.41 -8.21
C TYR A 124 -18.99 -12.14 -9.56
N CYS A 125 -18.69 -11.46 -10.67
CA CYS A 125 -18.59 -12.07 -11.99
C CYS A 125 -17.50 -13.16 -12.03
N ASP A 126 -16.28 -12.85 -11.56
CA ASP A 126 -15.16 -13.79 -11.54
C ASP A 126 -15.50 -15.02 -10.68
N ARG A 127 -16.15 -14.81 -9.53
CA ARG A 127 -16.58 -15.89 -8.63
C ARG A 127 -17.69 -16.75 -9.23
N ALA A 128 -18.60 -16.16 -10.01
CA ALA A 128 -19.64 -16.89 -10.71
C ALA A 128 -19.05 -17.73 -11.87
N MET A 129 -18.11 -17.16 -12.64
CA MET A 129 -17.40 -17.88 -13.70
C MET A 129 -16.61 -19.07 -13.15
N ALA A 130 -15.89 -18.88 -12.03
CA ALA A 130 -15.14 -19.95 -11.38
C ALA A 130 -16.05 -21.12 -10.94
N LYS A 131 -17.26 -20.84 -10.47
CA LYS A 131 -18.26 -21.88 -10.11
C LYS A 131 -18.90 -22.56 -11.31
N SER A 132 -18.93 -21.90 -12.47
CA SER A 132 -19.48 -22.50 -13.70
C SER A 132 -18.51 -23.46 -14.41
N LEU A 133 -17.23 -23.44 -14.01
CA LEU A 133 -16.15 -24.27 -14.55
C LEU A 133 -15.79 -25.48 -13.66
N SER A 134 -16.50 -25.68 -12.53
CA SER A 134 -16.38 -26.83 -11.61
C SER A 134 -17.58 -27.74 -11.70
#